data_AF-A0A537Z6S5-F1
#
_entry.id   AF-A0A537Z6S5-F1
#
_cell.length_a   1.000
_cell.length_b   1.000
_cell.length_c   1.000
_cell.angle_alpha   90.00
_cell.angle_beta   90.00
_cell.angle_gamma   90.00
#
_symmetry.space_group_name_H-M   'P 1'
#
loop_
_entity.id
_entity.type
_entity.pdbx_description
1 polymer ?
#
loop_
_entity_poly.entity_id
_entity_poly.type
_entity_poly.pdbx_seq_one_letter_code
_entity_poly.pdbx_strand_id
1 'polypeptide(L)' 'MTGLYDRCVRCGVRVPWGRSVCRQCNPADLPSPSPTQYHATVFLSVLLTLVVVAVVLLIRG' A
#
# COMPACT_ATOMS: atom_id res chain seq x y z
N MET A 1 26.12 -0.23 11.89
CA MET A 1 24.75 -0.11 11.34
C MET A 1 24.33 -1.50 10.90
N THR A 2 23.49 -2.18 11.67
CA THR A 2 22.87 -3.44 11.24
C THR A 2 22.15 -3.18 9.92
N GLY A 3 22.54 -3.85 8.85
CA GLY A 3 22.02 -3.56 7.51
C GLY A 3 20.52 -3.84 7.44
N LEU A 4 19.70 -2.78 7.37
CA LEU A 4 18.28 -2.94 7.11
C LEU A 4 18.13 -3.58 5.72
N TYR A 5 17.25 -4.58 5.62
CA TYR A 5 16.89 -5.25 4.39
C TYR A 5 15.39 -5.44 4.36
N ASP A 6 14.81 -5.35 3.17
CA ASP A 6 13.42 -5.69 2.92
C ASP A 6 13.37 -7.02 2.14
N ARG A 7 12.14 -7.48 1.85
CA ARG A 7 11.91 -8.64 0.98
C ARG A 7 11.13 -8.21 -0.25
N CYS A 8 11.52 -8.77 -1.40
CA CYS A 8 10.79 -8.58 -2.64
C CYS A 8 9.34 -9.06 -2.47
N VAL A 9 8.36 -8.21 -2.78
CA VAL A 9 6.93 -8.54 -2.66
C VAL A 9 6.47 -9.59 -3.67
N ARG A 10 7.28 -9.92 -4.70
CA ARG A 10 6.96 -10.92 -5.73
C ARG A 10 7.57 -12.29 -5.46
N CYS A 11 8.85 -12.35 -5.09
CA CYS A 11 9.60 -13.62 -4.96
C CYS A 11 10.27 -13.82 -3.59
N GLY A 12 10.13 -12.87 -2.66
CA GLY A 12 10.62 -12.99 -1.28
C GLY A 12 12.14 -12.85 -1.09
N VAL A 13 12.92 -12.69 -2.17
CA VAL A 13 14.37 -12.50 -2.06
C VAL A 13 14.71 -11.24 -1.25
N ARG A 14 15.83 -11.27 -0.51
CA ARG A 14 16.34 -10.09 0.19
C ARG A 14 16.66 -8.98 -0.81
N VAL A 15 16.20 -7.78 -0.49
CA VAL A 15 16.43 -6.56 -1.26
C VAL A 15 16.94 -5.45 -0.34
N PRO A 16 17.69 -4.48 -0.87
CA PRO A 16 18.09 -3.30 -0.10
C PRO A 16 16.88 -2.64 0.55
N TRP A 17 17.07 -2.08 1.75
CA TRP A 17 16.01 -1.35 2.44
C TRP A 17 15.42 -0.23 1.56
N GLY A 18 14.09 -0.11 1.56
CA GLY A 18 13.33 0.83 0.74
C GLY A 18 12.99 0.31 -0.67
N ARG A 19 13.48 -0.86 -1.08
CA ARG A 19 13.14 -1.48 -2.37
C ARG A 19 12.08 -2.56 -2.16
N SER A 20 10.95 -2.46 -2.85
CA SER A 20 9.86 -3.44 -2.75
C SER A 20 9.97 -4.60 -3.75
N VAL A 21 10.72 -4.44 -4.86
CA VAL A 21 10.84 -5.45 -5.93
C VAL A 21 12.30 -5.64 -6.36
N CYS A 22 12.75 -6.88 -6.53
CA CYS A 22 14.11 -7.20 -6.96
C CYS A 22 14.32 -6.97 -8.47
N ARG A 23 15.58 -6.82 -8.90
CA ARG A 23 15.96 -6.65 -10.32
C ARG A 23 15.51 -7.81 -11.22
N GLN A 24 15.45 -9.03 -10.70
CA GLN A 24 14.96 -10.19 -11.45
C GLN A 24 13.46 -10.07 -11.76
N CYS A 25 12.67 -9.54 -10.83
CA CYS A 25 11.23 -9.37 -11.01
C CYS A 25 10.83 -8.00 -11.61
N ASN A 26 11.76 -7.04 -11.64
CA ASN A 26 11.60 -5.71 -12.25
C ASN A 26 12.89 -5.34 -13.01
N PRO A 27 13.16 -5.98 -14.16
CA PRO A 27 14.38 -5.73 -14.93
C PRO A 27 14.43 -4.33 -15.51
N ALA A 28 13.27 -3.73 -15.79
CA ALA A 28 13.12 -2.37 -16.27
C ALA A 28 13.33 -1.30 -15.18
N ASP A 29 13.54 -1.72 -13.92
CA ASP A 29 13.67 -0.84 -12.74
C ASP A 29 12.56 0.22 -12.67
N LEU A 30 11.35 -0.16 -13.07
CA LEU A 30 10.16 0.67 -12.99
C LEU A 30 10.00 1.16 -11.54
N PRO A 31 9.67 2.44 -11.31
CA PRO A 31 9.51 2.97 -9.96
C PRO A 31 8.45 2.16 -9.21
N SER A 32 8.80 1.72 -8.01
CA SER A 32 7.85 1.00 -7.18
C SER A 32 6.73 1.96 -6.76
N PRO A 33 5.45 1.53 -6.82
CA PRO A 33 4.37 2.32 -6.24
C PRO A 33 4.67 2.62 -4.77
N SER A 34 4.41 3.85 -4.31
CA SER A 34 4.71 4.19 -2.92
C SER A 34 3.85 3.33 -1.98
N PRO A 35 4.40 2.79 -0.88
CA PRO A 35 3.65 1.93 0.05
C PRO A 35 2.39 2.59 0.61
N THR A 36 2.37 3.93 0.66
CA THR A 36 1.27 4.74 1.15
C THR A 36 0.28 5.17 0.06
N GLN A 37 0.63 5.10 -1.23
CA GLN A 37 -0.25 5.59 -2.31
C GLN A 37 -1.36 4.63 -2.68
N TYR A 38 -1.22 3.31 -2.47
CA TYR A 38 -2.10 2.41 -3.20
C TYR A 38 -3.45 2.11 -2.57
N HIS A 39 -3.65 2.25 -1.25
CA HIS A 39 -4.98 1.91 -0.70
C HIS A 39 -5.46 2.70 0.50
N ALA A 40 -4.59 3.32 1.31
CA ALA A 40 -5.04 3.90 2.57
C ALA A 40 -6.03 5.06 2.39
N THR A 41 -5.70 6.05 1.54
CA THR A 41 -6.53 7.24 1.34
C THR A 41 -7.87 6.90 0.67
N VAL A 42 -7.84 6.08 -0.38
CA VAL A 42 -9.06 5.65 -1.08
C VAL A 42 -9.94 4.83 -0.13
N PHE A 43 -9.36 3.89 0.60
CA PHE A 43 -10.07 3.09 1.59
C PHE A 43 -10.73 3.97 2.66
N LEU A 44 -9.99 4.91 3.25
CA LEU A 44 -10.53 5.82 4.27
C LEU A 44 -11.65 6.70 3.72
N SER A 45 -11.52 7.20 2.48
CA SER A 45 -12.56 8.03 1.86
C SER A 45 -13.87 7.26 1.63
N VAL A 46 -13.77 6.02 1.16
CA VAL A 46 -14.93 5.14 0.95
C VAL A 46 -15.57 4.80 2.30
N LEU A 47 -14.75 4.40 3.28
CA LEU A 47 -15.23 4.05 4.62
C LEU A 47 -15.97 5.21 5.27
N LEU A 48 -15.39 6.42 5.23
CA LEU A 48 -16.01 7.63 5.79
C LEU A 48 -17.36 7.92 5.12
N THR A 49 -17.43 7.81 3.80
CA THR A 49 -18.66 8.05 3.03
C THR A 49 -19.76 7.09 3.45
N LEU A 50 -19.44 5.79 3.58
CA LEU A 50 -20.40 4.78 4.03
C LEU A 50 -20.91 5.05 5.45
N VAL A 51 -20.02 5.44 6.37
CA VAL A 51 -20.39 5.78 7.75
C VAL A 51 -21.33 6.98 7.78
N VAL A 52 -21.04 8.05 7.03
CA VAL A 52 -21.89 9.24 6.98
C VAL A 52 -23.28 8.90 6.43
N VAL A 53 -23.36 8.17 5.33
CA VAL A 53 -24.64 7.76 4.74
C VAL A 53 -25.44 6.90 5.71
N ALA A 54 -24.80 5.92 6.36
CA ALA A 54 -25.46 5.06 7.35
C ALA A 54 -26.02 5.87 8.52
N VAL A 55 -25.25 6.80 9.08
CA VAL A 55 -25.69 7.67 10.18
C VAL A 55 -26.86 8.56 9.76
N VAL A 56 -26.80 9.16 8.56
CA VAL A 56 -27.90 9.99 8.04
C VAL A 56 -29.18 9.19 7.88
N LEU A 57 -29.10 7.96 7.37
CA LEU A 57 -30.25 7.07 7.23
C LEU A 57 -30.83 6.67 8.59
N LEU A 58 -29.98 6.34 9.57
CA LEU A 58 -30.42 5.96 10.92
C LEU A 58 -31.08 7.10 11.71
N ILE A 59 -30.71 8.36 11.44
CA ILE A 59 -31.33 9.52 12.11
C ILE A 59 -32.67 9.90 11.45
N ARG A 60 -32.83 9.60 10.15
CA ARG A 60 -33.99 10.00 9.35
C ARG A 60 -35.08 8.93 9.20
N GLY A 61 -34.77 7.67 9.50
CA GLY A 61 -35.73 6.55 9.53
C GLY A 61 -36.30 6.36 10.92
#